data_AF-A0A804MBW7-F1
#
_entry.id   AF-A0A804MBW7-F1
#
_cell.length_a   1.000
_cell.length_b   1.000
_cell.length_c   1.000
_cell.angle_alpha   90.00
_cell.angle_beta   90.00
_cell.angle_gamma   90.00
#
_symmetry.space_group_name_H-M   'P 1'
#
loop_
_entity.id
_entity.type
_entity.pdbx_description
1 polymer ?
#
loop_
_entity_poly.entity_id
_entity_poly.type
_entity_poly.pdbx_seq_one_letter_code
_entity_poly.pdbx_strand_id
1 'polypeptide(L)'
;MAGYRRTISFPAPKPGADALALATASDKLAAYRIRSSSLPCRFHPLLLQLDDDVAALRLVIGQSPPCPSAPSPSASSVSAAASQVCRVLVSLSELLRHPQVREPLRRLLGRSRLAERLLDDLLRLADAHGSFRQALVALAALQA
;
A
#
# COMPACT_ATOMS: atom_id res chain seq x y z
N MET A 1 -6.72 -0.56 52.19
CA MET A 1 -6.05 -1.07 50.98
C MET A 1 -5.72 0.14 50.09
N ALA A 2 -4.46 0.58 50.03
CA ALA A 2 -4.09 1.77 49.26
C ALA A 2 -3.93 1.39 47.78
N GLY A 3 -4.83 1.88 46.92
CA GLY A 3 -4.79 1.61 45.48
C GLY A 3 -3.70 2.43 44.79
N TYR A 4 -2.67 1.75 44.28
CA TYR A 4 -1.65 2.39 43.44
C TYR A 4 -2.24 2.73 42.06
N ARG A 5 -2.62 3.99 41.86
CA ARG A 5 -3.02 4.52 40.54
C ARG A 5 -1.77 4.80 39.71
N ARG A 6 -1.41 3.89 38.80
CA ARG A 6 -0.34 4.13 37.82
C ARG A 6 -0.86 5.07 36.73
N THR A 7 -0.36 6.30 36.68
CA THR A 7 -0.64 7.24 35.59
C THR A 7 0.29 6.95 34.43
N ILE A 8 -0.29 6.68 33.26
CA ILE A 8 0.44 6.62 31.99
C ILE A 8 0.35 7.99 31.34
N SER A 9 1.44 8.74 31.34
CA SER A 9 1.55 10.02 30.63
C SER A 9 1.84 9.77 29.16
N PHE A 10 1.05 10.36 28.27
CA PHE A 10 1.33 10.38 26.84
C PHE A 10 2.13 11.65 26.50
N PRO A 11 3.29 11.54 25.82
CA PRO A 11 3.99 12.71 25.32
C PRO A 11 3.15 13.38 24.21
N ALA A 12 2.78 14.64 24.43
CA ALA A 12 2.10 15.46 23.43
C ALA A 12 3.05 15.77 22.26
N PRO A 13 2.66 15.52 20.99
CA PRO A 13 3.49 15.86 19.84
C PRO A 13 3.53 17.38 19.65
N LYS A 14 4.74 17.94 19.58
CA LYS A 14 4.99 19.34 19.21
C LYS A 14 4.60 19.57 17.74
N PRO A 15 3.81 20.61 17.42
CA PRO A 15 3.49 20.95 16.05
C PRO A 15 4.69 21.68 15.42
N GLY A 16 5.22 21.17 14.31
CA GLY A 16 6.31 21.84 13.61
C GLY A 16 7.28 20.95 12.83
N ALA A 17 6.99 19.66 12.62
CA ALA A 17 7.90 18.75 11.93
C ALA A 17 7.15 17.82 10.98
N ASP A 18 6.36 18.37 10.04
CA ASP A 18 5.42 17.59 9.22
C ASP A 18 6.12 16.59 8.27
N ALA A 19 7.34 16.89 7.81
CA ALA A 19 8.11 15.97 6.96
C ALA A 19 8.78 14.82 7.75
N LEU A 20 9.30 15.12 8.95
CA LEU A 20 9.84 14.11 9.87
C LEU A 20 8.69 13.32 10.55
N ALA A 21 7.50 13.88 10.66
CA ALA A 21 6.33 13.24 11.25
C ALA A 21 5.88 12.02 10.43
N LEU A 22 5.94 12.05 9.11
CA LEU A 22 5.54 10.90 8.29
C LEU A 22 6.54 9.75 8.42
N ALA A 23 7.84 10.05 8.32
CA ALA A 23 8.90 9.05 8.53
C ALA A 23 8.85 8.48 9.96
N THR A 24 8.69 9.33 10.97
CA THR A 24 8.54 8.88 12.35
C THR A 24 7.19 8.21 12.63
N ALA A 25 6.13 8.47 11.85
CA ALA A 25 4.87 7.75 11.96
C ALA A 25 5.02 6.32 11.42
N SER A 26 5.70 6.14 10.28
CA SER A 26 6.09 4.81 9.78
C SER A 26 7.00 4.09 10.78
N ASP A 27 8.00 4.76 11.36
CA ASP A 27 8.86 4.18 12.40
C ASP A 27 8.09 3.86 13.69
N LYS A 28 7.11 4.69 14.09
CA LYS A 28 6.24 4.41 15.24
C LYS A 28 5.33 3.22 14.98
N LEU A 29 4.78 3.08 13.77
CA LEU A 29 4.02 1.91 13.36
C LEU A 29 4.91 0.67 13.32
N ALA A 30 6.14 0.76 12.81
CA ALA A 30 7.12 -0.32 12.83
C ALA A 30 7.58 -0.70 14.26
N ALA A 31 7.84 0.29 15.11
CA ALA A 31 8.18 0.09 16.51
C ALA A 31 7.00 -0.46 17.32
N TYR A 32 5.77 -0.08 16.97
CA TYR A 32 4.55 -0.71 17.48
C TYR A 32 4.54 -2.19 17.06
N ARG A 33 4.71 -2.50 15.76
CA ARG A 33 4.78 -3.89 15.25
C ARG A 33 5.80 -4.78 15.97
N ILE A 34 7.00 -4.27 16.28
CA ILE A 34 8.05 -5.03 16.98
C ILE A 34 7.69 -5.25 18.46
N ARG A 35 7.08 -4.27 19.12
CA ARG A 35 6.78 -4.34 20.57
C ARG A 35 5.41 -4.95 20.89
N SER A 36 4.50 -5.07 19.92
CA SER A 36 3.09 -5.40 20.17
C SER A 36 2.53 -6.52 19.31
N SER A 37 3.28 -7.62 19.11
CA SER A 37 2.65 -8.90 18.75
C SER A 37 1.63 -9.38 19.80
N SER A 38 1.69 -8.83 21.02
CA SER A 38 0.83 -9.17 22.17
C SER A 38 -0.33 -8.20 22.45
N LEU A 39 -0.41 -7.05 21.76
CA LEU A 39 -1.61 -6.19 21.84
C LEU A 39 -2.51 -6.48 20.64
N PRO A 40 -3.84 -6.42 20.81
CA PRO A 40 -4.77 -6.69 19.72
C PRO A 40 -4.57 -5.66 18.60
N CYS A 41 -3.80 -6.02 17.59
CA CYS A 41 -3.83 -5.36 16.29
C CYS A 41 -5.27 -5.45 15.77
N ARG A 42 -5.91 -4.31 15.48
CA ARG A 42 -7.26 -4.29 14.90
C ARG A 42 -7.28 -4.86 13.47
N PHE A 43 -6.13 -4.89 12.81
CA PHE A 43 -5.97 -5.31 11.42
C PHE A 43 -4.96 -6.44 11.29
N HIS A 44 -5.19 -7.28 10.29
CA HIS A 44 -4.29 -8.37 9.91
C HIS A 44 -2.95 -7.82 9.39
N PRO A 45 -1.79 -8.44 9.68
CA PRO A 45 -0.48 -7.95 9.22
C PRO A 45 -0.39 -7.80 7.70
N LEU A 46 -1.05 -8.68 6.92
CA LEU A 46 -1.10 -8.56 5.45
C LEU A 46 -1.83 -7.29 4.98
N LEU A 47 -2.85 -6.82 5.70
CA LEU A 47 -3.54 -5.57 5.38
C LEU A 47 -2.61 -4.38 5.60
N LEU A 48 -1.85 -4.41 6.70
CA LEU A 48 -0.89 -3.36 7.02
C LEU A 48 0.26 -3.32 6.01
N GLN A 49 0.73 -4.48 5.54
CA GLN A 49 1.75 -4.56 4.50
C GLN A 49 1.24 -3.99 3.17
N LEU A 50 0.02 -4.34 2.77
CA LEU A 50 -0.59 -3.78 1.57
C LEU A 50 -0.74 -2.25 1.67
N ASP A 51 -1.15 -1.74 2.84
CA ASP A 51 -1.28 -0.30 3.07
C ASP A 51 0.08 0.43 2.95
N ASP A 52 1.14 -0.14 3.54
CA ASP A 52 2.51 0.38 3.39
C ASP A 52 2.98 0.37 1.94
N ASP A 53 2.75 -0.73 1.21
CA ASP A 53 3.14 -0.87 -0.20
C ASP A 53 2.40 0.14 -1.09
N VAL A 54 1.13 0.39 -0.81
CA VAL A 54 0.31 1.40 -1.50
C VAL A 54 0.78 2.81 -1.15
N ALA A 55 1.12 3.08 0.11
CA ALA A 55 1.67 4.37 0.52
C ALA A 55 3.02 4.63 -0.18
N ALA A 56 3.90 3.64 -0.24
CA ALA A 56 5.16 3.73 -0.97
C ALA A 56 4.94 3.91 -2.48
N LEU A 57 3.95 3.24 -3.09
CA LEU A 57 3.58 3.47 -4.49
C LEU A 57 3.11 4.90 -4.73
N ARG A 58 2.29 5.46 -3.83
CA ARG A 58 1.84 6.86 -3.92
C ARG A 58 2.98 7.85 -3.82
N LEU A 59 4.02 7.56 -3.03
CA LEU A 59 5.21 8.40 -2.97
C LEU A 59 5.96 8.38 -4.31
N VAL A 60 6.14 7.21 -4.92
CA VAL A 60 6.82 7.09 -6.23
C VAL A 60 6.02 7.79 -7.34
N ILE A 61 4.69 7.67 -7.35
CA ILE A 61 3.84 8.32 -8.36
C ILE A 61 3.71 9.83 -8.09
N GLY A 62 3.50 10.23 -6.84
CA GLY A 62 3.32 11.63 -6.43
C GLY A 62 4.58 12.48 -6.57
N GLN A 63 5.76 11.87 -6.66
CA GLN A 63 7.02 12.53 -7.04
C GLN A 63 7.03 13.03 -8.49
N SER A 64 6.03 12.71 -9.30
CA SER A 64 5.85 13.26 -10.64
C SER A 64 4.79 14.37 -10.60
N PRO A 65 5.12 15.62 -10.17
CA PRO A 65 4.22 16.73 -10.41
C PRO A 65 4.03 16.89 -11.93
N PRO A 66 2.83 17.23 -12.42
CA PRO A 66 2.62 17.68 -13.79
C PRO A 66 3.22 19.09 -13.94
N CYS A 67 4.54 19.21 -13.80
CA CYS A 67 5.25 20.38 -14.28
C CYS A 67 5.45 20.17 -15.78
N PRO A 68 5.05 21.12 -16.65
CA PRO A 68 5.32 21.03 -18.09
C PRO A 68 6.83 20.99 -18.39
N SER A 69 7.67 21.38 -17.43
CA SER A 69 9.13 21.32 -17.45
C SER A 69 9.72 20.13 -16.69
N ALA A 70 8.90 19.19 -16.22
CA ALA A 70 9.42 17.98 -15.56
C ALA A 70 10.25 17.18 -16.57
N PRO A 71 11.45 16.70 -16.19
CA PRO A 71 12.23 15.84 -17.07
C PRO A 71 11.42 14.59 -17.40
N SER A 72 11.52 14.15 -18.67
CA SER A 72 10.96 12.88 -19.13
C SER A 72 11.28 11.76 -18.13
N PRO A 73 10.32 10.86 -17.80
CA PRO A 73 10.59 9.78 -16.86
C PRO A 73 11.79 8.98 -17.34
N SER A 74 12.82 8.88 -16.50
CA SER A 74 13.99 8.06 -16.79
C SER A 74 13.60 6.58 -16.80
N ALA A 75 14.32 5.75 -17.57
CA ALA A 75 14.11 4.30 -17.54
C ALA A 75 14.22 3.73 -16.10
N SER A 76 15.10 4.32 -15.27
CA SER A 76 15.23 3.96 -13.86
C SER A 76 13.98 4.30 -13.03
N SER A 77 13.35 5.46 -13.21
CA SER A 77 12.14 5.83 -12.47
C SER A 77 10.95 4.95 -12.88
N VAL A 78 10.83 4.64 -14.18
CA VAL A 78 9.81 3.71 -14.68
C VAL A 78 10.01 2.31 -14.09
N SER A 79 11.25 1.81 -14.06
CA SER A 79 11.56 0.50 -13.47
C SER A 79 11.29 0.44 -11.95
N ALA A 80 11.57 1.52 -11.24
CA ALA A 80 11.28 1.64 -9.81
C ALA A 80 9.76 1.66 -9.54
N ALA A 81 9.00 2.43 -10.33
CA ALA A 81 7.55 2.45 -10.26
C ALA A 81 6.95 1.06 -10.57
N ALA A 82 7.42 0.40 -11.63
CA ALA A 82 7.00 -0.96 -11.97
C ALA A 82 7.30 -1.96 -10.84
N SER A 83 8.49 -1.87 -10.23
CA SER A 83 8.87 -2.72 -9.09
C SER A 83 7.95 -2.49 -7.88
N GLN A 84 7.56 -1.24 -7.63
CA GLN A 84 6.64 -0.92 -6.54
C GLN A 84 5.21 -1.40 -6.82
N VAL A 85 4.74 -1.32 -8.07
CA VAL A 85 3.47 -1.92 -8.49
C VAL A 85 3.51 -3.44 -8.28
N CYS A 86 4.60 -4.12 -8.63
CA CYS A 86 4.76 -5.55 -8.39
C CYS A 86 4.64 -5.91 -6.90
N ARG A 87 5.23 -5.12 -6.00
CA ARG A 87 5.10 -5.34 -4.55
C ARG A 87 3.65 -5.25 -4.07
N VAL A 88 2.92 -4.21 -4.51
CA VAL A 88 1.49 -4.04 -4.21
C VAL A 88 0.67 -5.22 -4.74
N LEU A 89 0.95 -5.70 -5.95
CA LEU A 89 0.25 -6.85 -6.52
C LEU A 89 0.52 -8.15 -5.74
N VAL A 90 1.76 -8.34 -5.27
CA VAL A 90 2.14 -9.49 -4.43
C VAL A 90 1.44 -9.41 -3.08
N SER A 91 1.48 -8.28 -2.38
CA SER A 91 0.81 -8.14 -1.08
C SER A 91 -0.72 -8.24 -1.19
N LEU A 92 -1.31 -7.72 -2.27
CA LEU A 92 -2.73 -7.92 -2.57
C LEU A 92 -3.05 -9.40 -2.81
N SER A 93 -2.20 -10.12 -3.56
CA SER A 93 -2.38 -11.54 -3.83
C SER A 93 -2.34 -12.38 -2.57
N GLU A 94 -1.35 -12.16 -1.70
CA GLU A 94 -1.23 -12.83 -0.41
C GLU A 94 -2.43 -12.54 0.51
N LEU A 95 -2.89 -11.29 0.52
CA LEU A 95 -4.09 -10.89 1.24
C LEU A 95 -5.34 -11.63 0.76
N LEU A 96 -5.56 -11.73 -0.56
CA LEU A 96 -6.72 -12.39 -1.15
C LEU A 96 -6.69 -13.91 -0.98
N ARG A 97 -5.51 -14.52 -0.90
CA ARG A 97 -5.34 -15.96 -0.60
C ARG A 97 -5.58 -16.29 0.86
N HIS A 98 -5.57 -15.30 1.75
CA HIS A 98 -5.71 -15.54 3.18
C HIS A 98 -7.14 -15.97 3.55
N PRO A 99 -7.34 -17.09 4.27
CA PRO A 99 -8.67 -17.63 4.56
C PRO A 99 -9.56 -16.66 5.33
N GLN A 100 -8.99 -15.87 6.25
CA GLN A 100 -9.74 -14.88 7.04
C GLN A 100 -10.26 -13.70 6.19
N VAL A 101 -9.67 -13.45 5.02
CA VAL A 101 -10.12 -12.40 4.09
C VAL A 101 -11.11 -12.97 3.09
N ARG A 102 -10.86 -14.19 2.62
CA ARG A 102 -11.71 -14.87 1.64
C ARG A 102 -13.12 -15.14 2.15
N GLU A 103 -13.30 -15.52 3.41
CA GLU A 103 -14.64 -15.83 3.94
C GLU A 103 -15.56 -14.59 4.03
N PRO A 104 -15.12 -13.44 4.59
CA PRO A 104 -15.84 -12.18 4.47
C PRO A 104 -16.10 -11.75 3.03
N LEU A 105 -15.09 -11.86 2.15
CA LEU A 105 -15.24 -11.50 0.73
C LEU A 105 -16.29 -12.36 0.04
N ARG A 106 -16.32 -13.68 0.28
CA ARG A 106 -17.36 -14.56 -0.29
C ARG A 106 -18.77 -14.16 0.15
N ARG A 107 -18.93 -13.79 1.42
CA ARG A 107 -20.21 -13.28 1.94
C ARG A 107 -20.59 -11.94 1.30
N LEU A 108 -19.60 -11.10 1.00
CA LEU A 108 -19.78 -9.80 0.36
C LEU A 108 -20.10 -9.92 -1.15
N LEU A 109 -19.45 -10.87 -1.85
CA LEU A 109 -19.58 -11.09 -3.29
C LEU A 109 -20.98 -11.49 -3.72
N GLY A 110 -21.73 -12.18 -2.86
CA GLY A 110 -23.07 -12.64 -3.24
C GLY A 110 -24.15 -11.55 -3.27
N ARG A 111 -23.94 -10.37 -2.67
CA ARG A 111 -25.03 -9.42 -2.39
C ARG A 111 -24.67 -7.93 -2.39
N SER A 112 -23.46 -7.54 -2.78
CA SER A 112 -23.03 -6.13 -2.62
C SER A 112 -22.52 -5.49 -3.91
N ARG A 113 -22.96 -4.25 -4.13
CA ARG A 113 -22.39 -3.33 -5.14
C ARG A 113 -20.88 -3.10 -4.94
N LEU A 114 -20.39 -3.27 -3.71
CA LEU A 114 -18.97 -3.17 -3.40
C LEU A 114 -18.15 -4.29 -4.04
N ALA A 115 -18.70 -5.51 -4.10
CA ALA A 115 -18.03 -6.63 -4.73
C ALA A 115 -18.01 -6.53 -6.26
N GLU A 116 -19.12 -6.10 -6.86
CA GLU A 116 -19.18 -5.78 -8.30
C GLU A 116 -18.13 -4.72 -8.63
N ARG A 117 -18.07 -3.64 -7.85
CA ARG A 117 -17.09 -2.58 -8.06
C ARG A 117 -15.65 -3.07 -7.91
N LEU A 118 -15.37 -3.89 -6.90
CA LEU A 118 -14.06 -4.49 -6.70
C LEU A 118 -13.66 -5.36 -7.90
N LEU A 119 -14.59 -6.15 -8.44
CA LEU A 119 -14.34 -6.96 -9.63
C LEU A 119 -14.05 -6.09 -10.86
N ASP A 120 -14.84 -5.03 -11.08
CA ASP A 120 -14.60 -4.08 -12.17
C ASP A 120 -13.23 -3.41 -12.05
N ASP A 121 -12.83 -3.00 -10.85
CA ASP A 121 -11.54 -2.36 -10.60
C ASP A 121 -10.37 -3.36 -10.79
N LEU A 122 -10.54 -4.65 -10.42
CA LEU A 122 -9.56 -5.71 -10.69
C LEU A 122 -9.46 -6.05 -12.17
N LEU A 123 -10.56 -6.04 -12.92
CA LEU A 123 -10.56 -6.23 -14.38
C LEU A 123 -9.84 -5.08 -15.08
N ARG A 124 -10.10 -3.83 -14.69
CA ARG A 124 -9.38 -2.65 -15.20
C ARG A 124 -7.88 -2.74 -14.94
N LEU A 125 -7.49 -3.25 -13.77
CA LEU A 125 -6.09 -3.48 -13.44
C LEU A 125 -5.46 -4.55 -14.34
N ALA A 126 -6.19 -5.63 -14.66
CA ALA A 126 -5.74 -6.66 -15.58
C ALA A 126 -5.59 -6.12 -17.03
N ASP A 127 -6.53 -5.30 -17.48
CA ASP A 127 -6.47 -4.64 -18.80
C ASP A 127 -5.26 -3.69 -18.90
N ALA A 128 -5.02 -2.90 -17.85
CA ALA A 128 -3.84 -2.03 -17.76
C ALA A 128 -2.52 -2.82 -17.76
N HIS A 129 -2.49 -3.99 -17.11
CA HIS A 129 -1.34 -4.88 -17.17
C HIS A 129 -1.14 -5.45 -18.59
N GLY A 130 -2.23 -5.82 -19.26
CA GLY A 130 -2.21 -6.29 -20.65
C GLY A 130 -1.67 -5.25 -21.61
N SER A 131 -2.13 -4.00 -21.50
CA SER A 131 -1.66 -2.88 -22.34
C SER A 131 -0.20 -2.53 -22.04
N PHE A 132 0.23 -2.57 -20.77
CA PHE A 132 1.63 -2.39 -20.39
C PHE A 132 2.53 -3.47 -21.04
N ARG A 133 2.13 -4.74 -20.97
CA ARG A 133 2.87 -5.83 -21.61
C ARG A 133 2.95 -5.64 -23.13
N GLN A 134 1.86 -5.21 -23.76
CA GLN A 134 1.84 -4.92 -25.20
C GLN A 134 2.81 -3.79 -25.57
N ALA A 135 2.88 -2.74 -24.75
CA ALA A 135 3.84 -1.64 -24.93
C ALA A 135 5.29 -2.12 -24.81
N LEU A 136 5.59 -3.03 -23.88
CA LEU A 136 6.91 -3.64 -23.76
C LEU A 136 7.30 -4.48 -24.97
N VAL A 137 6.37 -5.27 -25.52
CA VAL A 137 6.60 -6.05 -26.75
C VAL A 137 6.84 -5.12 -27.94
N ALA A 138 6.06 -4.03 -28.06
CA ALA A 138 6.26 -3.03 -29.11
C ALA A 138 7.62 -2.33 -28.97
N LEU A 139 8.03 -1.99 -27.75
CA LEU A 139 9.35 -1.41 -27.48
C LEU A 139 10.49 -2.37 -27.86
N ALA A 140 10.37 -3.65 -27.50
CA ALA A 140 11.35 -4.67 -27.86
C ALA A 140 11.44 -4.85 -29.39
N ALA A 141 10.32 -4.75 -30.11
CA ALA A 141 10.30 -4.85 -31.57
C ALA A 141 10.96 -3.64 -32.26
N LEU A 142 11.02 -2.47 -31.62
CA LEU A 142 11.76 -1.31 -32.14
C LEU A 142 13.27 -1.41 -31.93
N GLN A 143 13.72 -2.32 -31.05
CA GLN A 143 15.13 -2.55 -30.74
C GLN A 143 15.73 -3.75 -31.51
N ALA A 144 14.89 -4.50 -32.24
CA ALA A 144 15.29 -5.63 -33.09
C ALA A 144 15.58 -5.17 -34.52
#